data_AF-A0A928U5V2-F1
#
_entry.id   AF-A0A928U5V2-F1
#
_cell.length_a   1.000
_cell.length_b   1.000
_cell.length_c   1.000
_cell.angle_alpha   90.00
_cell.angle_beta   90.00
_cell.angle_gamma   90.00
#
_symmetry.space_group_name_H-M   'P 1'
#
loop_
_entity.id
_entity.type
_entity.pdbx_description
1 polymer ?
#
loop_
_entity_poly.entity_id
_entity_poly.type
_entity_poly.pdbx_seq_one_letter_code
_entity_poly.pdbx_strand_id
1 'polypeptide(L)'
;MGIEVRYLMSSGVDKEKLARQIAADKRITEGSICLLSVVEPCIAPMVKGNKASKKLELVMAPRKCVFVYHYFNDPVFGLVMFVSRVGRRLIFSFVSMVVIGWAATSEARY
;
A
#
# COMPACT_ATOMS: atom_id res chain seq x y z
N MET A 1 12.49 18.19 -8.50
CA MET A 1 11.96 17.86 -7.17
C MET A 1 11.43 16.44 -7.20
N GLY A 2 11.98 15.55 -6.37
CA GLY A 2 11.59 14.15 -6.33
C GLY A 2 10.94 13.82 -4.98
N ILE A 3 9.92 12.97 -5.01
CA ILE A 3 9.31 12.44 -3.80
C ILE A 3 10.34 11.55 -3.11
N GLU A 4 10.50 11.66 -1.79
CA GLU A 4 11.45 10.83 -1.07
C GLU A 4 11.01 9.36 -1.09
N VAL A 5 11.88 8.48 -1.57
CA VAL A 5 11.64 7.04 -1.55
C VAL A 5 12.62 6.41 -0.57
N ARG A 6 12.11 5.76 0.48
CA ARG A 6 12.93 5.15 1.53
C ARG A 6 12.57 3.69 1.69
N TYR A 7 13.57 2.81 1.68
CA TYR A 7 13.39 1.41 2.01
C TYR A 7 13.56 1.19 3.52
N LEU A 8 12.61 0.51 4.15
CA LEU A 8 12.61 0.18 5.57
C LEU A 8 13.07 -1.28 5.74
N MET A 9 14.06 -1.47 6.60
CA MET A 9 14.63 -2.79 6.90
C MET A 9 13.73 -3.65 7.79
N SER A 10 12.78 -3.03 8.49
CA SER A 10 11.87 -3.70 9.42
C SER A 10 10.43 -3.25 9.20
N SER A 11 9.50 -4.20 9.26
CA SER A 11 8.06 -3.95 9.23
C SER A 11 7.54 -3.26 10.49
N GLY A 12 8.28 -3.38 11.61
CA GLY A 12 7.91 -2.79 12.90
C GLY A 12 8.18 -1.29 13.03
N VAL A 13 8.72 -0.65 11.99
CA VAL A 13 8.87 0.81 11.97
C VAL A 13 7.48 1.46 11.89
N ASP A 14 7.24 2.46 12.75
CA ASP A 14 6.06 3.31 12.67
C ASP A 14 6.17 4.23 11.44
N LYS A 15 5.48 3.81 10.38
CA LYS A 15 5.52 4.45 9.06
C LYS A 15 4.85 5.82 9.09
N GLU A 16 3.81 5.99 9.90
CA GLU A 16 3.06 7.24 9.97
C GLU A 16 3.87 8.30 10.70
N LYS A 17 4.44 7.93 11.84
CA LYS A 17 5.36 8.81 12.58
C LYS A 17 6.53 9.25 11.72
N LEU A 18 7.13 8.31 10.97
CA LEU A 18 8.22 8.62 10.05
C LEU A 18 7.78 9.58 8.93
N ALA A 19 6.60 9.36 8.34
CA ALA A 19 6.06 10.25 7.31
C ALA A 19 5.80 11.67 7.85
N ARG A 20 5.24 11.79 9.07
CA ARG A 20 5.02 13.09 9.73
C ARG A 20 6.33 13.83 10.00
N GLN A 21 7.38 13.10 10.42
CA GLN A 21 8.73 13.68 10.58
C GLN A 21 9.27 14.21 9.25
N ILE A 22 9.19 13.41 8.17
CA ILE A 22 9.66 13.82 6.84
C ILE A 22 8.88 15.06 6.34
N ALA A 23 7.56 15.10 6.57
CA ALA A 23 6.74 16.26 6.20
C ALA A 23 7.18 17.53 6.94
N ALA A 24 7.44 17.43 8.25
CA ALA A 24 7.90 18.54 9.07
C ALA A 24 9.30 19.03 8.65
N ASP A 25 10.25 18.11 8.47
CA ASP A 25 11.63 18.41 8.10
C ASP A 25 11.71 19.11 6.73
N LYS A 26 10.84 18.70 5.79
CA LYS A 26 10.77 19.28 4.44
C LYS A 26 9.77 20.42 4.31
N ARG A 27 9.07 20.78 5.39
CA ARG A 27 8.00 21.79 5.41
C ARG A 27 6.94 21.55 4.32
N ILE A 28 6.61 20.28 4.08
CA ILE A 28 5.58 19.90 3.12
C ILE A 28 4.23 20.10 3.79
N THR A 29 3.51 21.13 3.38
CA THR A 29 2.17 21.43 3.88
C THR A 29 1.08 20.77 3.05
N GLU A 30 1.35 20.45 1.78
CA GLU A 30 0.39 19.85 0.85
C GLU A 30 1.12 18.96 -0.17
N GLY A 31 0.46 17.91 -0.64
CA GLY A 31 0.98 17.05 -1.70
C GLY A 31 1.69 15.78 -1.21
N SER A 32 2.50 15.18 -2.09
CA SER A 32 3.20 13.92 -1.78
C SER A 32 4.34 14.14 -0.80
N ILE A 33 4.33 13.40 0.32
CA ILE A 33 5.36 13.48 1.35
C ILE A 33 6.50 12.50 1.04
N CYS A 34 6.19 11.19 1.03
CA CYS A 34 7.19 10.14 0.84
C CYS A 34 6.57 8.81 0.37
N LEU A 35 7.40 7.96 -0.20
CA LEU A 35 7.13 6.55 -0.46
C LEU A 35 8.03 5.71 0.45
N LEU A 36 7.42 4.88 1.29
CA LEU A 36 8.13 3.95 2.17
C LEU A 36 7.95 2.53 1.64
N SER A 37 9.04 1.89 1.23
CA SER A 37 9.05 0.50 0.77
C SER A 37 9.50 -0.42 1.89
N VAL A 38 8.77 -1.50 2.18
CA VAL A 38 9.11 -2.46 3.24
C VAL A 38 8.75 -3.88 2.85
N VAL A 39 9.48 -4.87 3.36
CA VAL A 39 9.12 -6.28 3.19
C VAL A 39 8.31 -6.75 4.38
N GLU A 40 7.08 -7.22 4.12
CA GLU A 40 6.17 -7.72 5.16
C GLU A 40 5.68 -9.14 4.83
N PRO A 41 5.39 -9.96 5.86
CA PRO A 41 4.74 -11.24 5.67
C PRO A 41 3.33 -11.03 5.09
N CYS A 42 2.99 -11.78 4.05
CA CYS A 42 1.75 -11.65 3.31
C CYS A 42 1.22 -13.04 2.93
N ILE A 43 -0.11 -13.19 2.84
CA ILE A 43 -0.71 -14.38 2.20
C ILE A 43 -0.85 -14.10 0.71
N ALA A 44 -0.29 -14.97 -0.13
CA ALA A 44 -0.16 -14.76 -1.57
C ALA A 44 -0.43 -16.05 -2.36
N PRO A 45 -1.06 -15.97 -3.55
CA PRO A 45 -1.30 -17.14 -4.37
C PRO A 45 0.01 -17.69 -4.90
N MET A 46 0.34 -18.96 -4.65
CA MET A 46 1.54 -19.64 -5.08
C MET A 46 1.14 -20.82 -5.96
N VAL A 47 1.87 -21.02 -7.06
CA VAL A 47 1.66 -22.19 -7.91
C VAL A 47 2.45 -23.36 -7.33
N LYS A 48 1.76 -24.46 -7.03
CA LYS A 48 2.36 -25.70 -6.55
C LYS A 48 2.01 -26.84 -7.51
N GLY A 49 3.01 -27.62 -7.90
CA GLY A 49 2.77 -28.83 -8.68
C GLY A 49 2.20 -29.95 -7.80
N ASN A 50 1.05 -30.49 -8.17
CA ASN A 50 0.50 -31.69 -7.56
C ASN A 50 1.01 -32.92 -8.33
N LYS A 51 1.85 -33.74 -7.67
CA LYS A 51 2.47 -34.93 -8.28
C LYS A 51 1.45 -36.02 -8.59
N ALA A 52 0.36 -36.12 -7.84
CA ALA A 52 -0.69 -37.12 -8.03
C ALA A 52 -1.59 -36.78 -9.22
N SER A 53 -2.05 -35.52 -9.30
CA SER A 53 -2.92 -35.07 -10.39
C SER A 53 -2.15 -34.62 -11.65
N LYS A 54 -0.82 -34.49 -11.56
CA LYS A 54 0.08 -33.92 -12.58
C LYS A 54 -0.35 -32.52 -13.06
N LYS A 55 -1.06 -31.77 -12.21
CA LYS A 55 -1.56 -30.41 -12.51
C LYS A 55 -0.89 -29.37 -11.62
N LEU A 56 -0.88 -28.12 -12.10
CA LEU A 56 -0.50 -26.96 -11.30
C LEU A 56 -1.73 -26.46 -10.54
N GLU A 57 -1.59 -26.34 -9.23
CA GLU A 57 -2.65 -25.87 -8.34
C GLU A 57 -2.24 -24.52 -7.75
N LEU A 58 -3.20 -23.60 -7.68
CA LEU A 58 -3.02 -22.30 -7.03
C LEU A 58 -3.36 -22.44 -5.55
N VAL A 59 -2.38 -22.24 -4.69
CA VAL A 59 -2.55 -22.33 -3.23
C VAL A 59 -2.23 -21.00 -2.57
N MET A 60 -3.03 -20.57 -1.60
CA MET A 60 -2.69 -19.39 -0.81
C MET A 60 -1.64 -19.77 0.23
N ALA A 61 -0.48 -19.12 0.19
CA ALA A 61 0.65 -19.45 1.06
C ALA A 61 1.27 -18.20 1.70
N PRO A 62 1.87 -18.32 2.90
CA PRO A 62 2.64 -17.24 3.49
C PRO A 62 3.90 -16.97 2.67
N ARG A 63 4.09 -15.71 2.27
CA ARG A 63 5.23 -15.22 1.49
C ARG A 63 5.73 -13.90 2.05
N LYS A 64 6.87 -13.44 1.53
CA LYS A 64 7.39 -12.09 1.77
C LYS A 64 7.04 -11.21 0.57
N CYS A 65 6.30 -10.14 0.81
CA CYS A 65 5.90 -9.18 -0.22
C CYS A 65 6.54 -7.82 0.05
N VAL A 66 6.83 -7.08 -1.01
CA VAL A 66 7.22 -5.68 -0.88
C VAL A 66 5.93 -4.86 -0.83
N PHE A 67 5.77 -4.05 0.20
CA PHE A 67 4.71 -3.06 0.31
C PHE A 67 5.30 -1.68 0.13
N VAL A 68 4.62 -0.84 -0.65
CA VAL A 68 4.97 0.54 -0.88
C VAL A 68 3.86 1.40 -0.30
N TYR A 69 4.21 2.19 0.71
CA TYR A 69 3.33 3.11 1.40
C TYR A 69 3.58 4.52 0.90
N HIS A 70 2.61 5.09 0.21
CA HIS A 70 2.66 6.47 -0.24
C HIS A 70 1.89 7.34 0.75
N TYR A 71 2.61 8.24 1.39
CA TYR A 71 2.04 9.26 2.27
C TYR A 71 1.87 10.56 1.51
N PHE A 72 0.68 11.13 1.63
CA PHE A 72 0.27 12.34 0.95
C PHE A 72 -0.49 13.23 1.94
N ASN A 73 -0.31 14.55 1.88
CA ASN A 73 -1.10 15.50 2.63
C ASN A 73 -2.11 16.17 1.70
N ASP A 74 -3.35 15.76 1.81
CA ASP A 74 -4.46 16.31 1.06
C ASP A 74 -5.02 17.57 1.76
N PRO A 75 -5.34 18.65 1.03
CA PRO A 75 -5.88 19.87 1.65
C PRO A 75 -7.26 19.68 2.29
N VAL A 76 -8.03 18.65 1.89
CA VAL A 76 -9.36 18.36 2.44
C VAL A 76 -9.28 17.26 3.50
N PHE A 77 -8.59 16.16 3.19
CA PHE A 77 -8.54 14.97 4.06
C PHE A 77 -7.36 14.97 5.05
N GLY A 78 -6.39 15.85 4.87
CA GLY A 78 -5.14 15.85 5.64
C GLY A 78 -4.24 14.68 5.25
N LEU A 79 -3.55 14.10 6.24
CA LEU A 79 -2.58 13.03 5.99
C LEU A 79 -3.30 11.73 5.58
N VAL A 80 -3.11 11.31 4.33
CA VAL A 80 -3.63 10.06 3.79
C VAL A 80 -2.49 9.09 3.48
N MET A 81 -2.80 7.80 3.61
CA MET A 81 -1.87 6.72 3.29
C MET A 81 -2.47 5.79 2.22
N PHE A 82 -1.71 5.59 1.15
CA PHE A 82 -1.98 4.57 0.14
C PHE A 82 -0.99 3.42 0.27
N VAL A 83 -1.48 2.18 0.33
CA VAL A 83 -0.64 0.99 0.39
C VAL A 83 -0.75 0.20 -0.91
N SER A 84 0.40 -0.06 -1.53
CA SER A 84 0.50 -0.86 -2.74
C SER A 84 1.34 -2.09 -2.47
N ARG A 85 0.76 -3.27 -2.71
CA ARG A 85 1.48 -4.53 -2.60
C ARG A 85 2.15 -4.87 -3.93
N VAL A 86 3.48 -4.90 -3.94
CA VAL A 86 4.28 -5.24 -5.11
C VAL A 86 4.72 -6.71 -5.01
N GLY A 87 4.05 -7.56 -5.79
CA GLY A 87 4.41 -8.97 -5.91
C GLY A 87 5.51 -9.20 -6.94
N ARG A 88 6.58 -9.91 -6.57
CA ARG A 88 7.51 -10.48 -7.56
C ARG A 88 6.76 -11.55 -8.36
N ARG A 89 6.21 -11.14 -9.49
CA ARG A 89 5.75 -12.02 -10.58
C ARG A 89 4.61 -12.98 -10.21
N LEU A 90 3.39 -12.44 -10.22
CA LEU A 90 2.26 -13.12 -10.85
C LEU A 90 1.67 -12.11 -11.84
N ILE A 91 1.57 -12.51 -13.10
CA ILE A 91 0.80 -11.80 -14.12
C ILE A 91 -0.64 -11.81 -13.61
N PHE A 92 -1.10 -10.72 -13.02
CA PHE A 92 -2.48 -10.24 -13.00
C PHE A 92 -2.42 -8.87 -12.30
N SER A 93 -2.30 -7.82 -13.10
CA SER A 93 -2.50 -6.45 -12.64
C SER A 93 -3.96 -6.32 -12.25
N PHE A 94 -4.24 -6.28 -10.95
CA PHE A 94 -5.52 -5.82 -10.43
C PHE A 94 -5.23 -4.59 -9.58
N VAL A 95 -5.23 -3.43 -10.25
CA VAL A 95 -5.32 -2.13 -9.59
C VAL A 95 -6.70 -2.09 -8.95
N SER A 96 -6.81 -2.51 -7.68
CA SER A 96 -8.00 -2.24 -6.88
C SER A 96 -7.83 -0.85 -6.28
N MET A 97 -8.24 0.15 -7.07
CA MET A 97 -8.49 1.50 -6.59
C MET A 97 -9.82 1.44 -5.83
N VAL A 98 -9.76 1.13 -4.54
CA VAL A 98 -10.92 1.25 -3.65
C VAL A 98 -11.11 2.73 -3.37
N VAL A 99 -11.90 3.40 -4.23
CA VAL A 99 -12.50 4.70 -3.92
C VAL A 99 -13.71 4.40 -3.02
N ILE A 100 -13.53 4.47 -1.70
CA ILE A 100 -14.68 4.65 -0.80
C ILE A 100 -15.01 6.13 -0.83
N GLY A 101 -15.94 6.47 -1.69
CA GLY A 101 -16.55 7.79 -1.79
C GLY A 101 -18.02 7.61 -2.17
N TRP A 102 -18.81 7.07 -1.25
CA TRP A 102 -20.27 7.23 -1.36
C TRP A 102 -20.64 8.56 -0.75
N ALA A 103 -21.17 9.38 -1.63
CA ALA A 103 -21.51 10.77 -1.44
C ALA A 103 -22.48 10.98 -0.28
N ALA A 104 -22.22 12.05 0.46
CA ALA A 104 -23.25 12.77 1.17
C ALA A 104 -24.34 13.18 0.18
N THR A 105 -25.53 12.58 0.30
CA THR A 105 -26.75 13.13 -0.29
C THR A 105 -27.49 13.84 0.83
N SER A 106 -27.42 15.17 0.77
CA SER A 106 -28.29 16.11 1.45
C SER A 106 -29.76 15.93 1.04
N GLU A 107 -30.65 16.49 1.87
CA GLU A 107 -32.12 16.60 1.70
C GLU A 107 -32.92 15.35 2.13
N ALA A 108 -33.92 15.42 3.01
CA ALA A 108 -34.83 16.52 3.29
C ALA A 108 -35.29 16.54 4.77
N ARG A 109 -35.45 17.76 5.28
CA ARG A 109 -36.35 18.11 6.39
C ARG A 109 -37.81 17.92 5.94
N TYR A 110 -38.64 17.72 6.98
CA TYR A 110 -40.11 17.72 7.08
C TYR A 110 -40.77 16.35 7.01
#